data_AF-A0A2V7A2N7-F1
#
_entry.id   AF-A0A2V7A2N7-F1
#
_cell.length_a   1.000
_cell.length_b   1.000
_cell.length_c   1.000
_cell.angle_alpha   90.00
_cell.angle_beta   90.00
_cell.angle_gamma   90.00
#
_symmetry.space_group_name_H-M   'P 1'
#
loop_
_entity.id
_entity.type
_entity.pdbx_description
1 polymer ?
#
loop_
_entity_poly.entity_id
_entity_poly.type
_entity_poly.pdbx_seq_one_letter_code
_entity_poly.pdbx_strand_id
1 'polypeptide(L)'
;MKAAAFLGLALSLTPSSARACAACISTPFGDQTYTWPYLGLILLPFGLIAAIVGILGYHAGYRPRTLVRRLVARFAANDDPQIIKETT
;
A
#
# COMPACT_ATOMS: atom_id res chain seq x y z
N MET A 1 -2.51 32.25 0.69
CA MET A 1 -2.50 30.83 0.25
C MET A 1 -1.49 29.96 1.00
N LYS A 2 -0.23 30.41 1.22
CA LYS A 2 0.77 29.65 1.98
C LYS A 2 0.37 29.34 3.44
N ALA A 3 -0.19 30.32 4.16
CA ALA A 3 -0.57 30.14 5.57
C ALA A 3 -1.66 29.08 5.79
N ALA A 4 -2.63 28.96 4.87
CA ALA A 4 -3.68 27.94 4.94
C ALA A 4 -3.12 26.52 4.70
N ALA A 5 -2.12 26.38 3.82
CA ALA A 5 -1.43 25.12 3.61
C ALA A 5 -0.62 24.71 4.86
N PHE A 6 0.05 25.65 5.52
CA PHE A 6 0.74 25.39 6.79
C PHE A 6 -0.22 25.02 7.92
N LEU A 7 -1.39 25.69 8.03
CA LEU A 7 -2.41 25.32 9.01
C LEU A 7 -3.01 23.94 8.72
N GLY A 8 -3.30 23.63 7.45
CA GLY A 8 -3.79 22.31 7.05
C GLY A 8 -2.79 21.20 7.35
N LEU A 9 -1.50 21.45 7.13
CA LEU A 9 -0.42 20.52 7.47
C LEU A 9 -0.30 20.34 8.99
N ALA A 10 -0.39 21.42 9.76
CA ALA A 10 -0.35 21.37 11.22
C ALA A 10 -1.54 20.61 11.82
N LEU A 11 -2.75 20.80 11.28
CA LEU A 11 -3.95 20.05 11.71
C LEU A 11 -3.93 18.57 11.28
N SER A 12 -3.24 18.24 10.19
CA SER A 12 -3.08 16.85 9.75
C SER A 12 -2.05 16.10 10.58
N LEU A 13 -1.09 16.83 11.18
CA LEU A 13 -0.03 16.29 12.02
C LEU A 13 -0.41 16.20 13.50
N THR A 14 -1.51 16.81 13.96
CA THR A 14 -1.99 16.66 15.32
C THR A 14 -2.81 15.38 15.43
N PRO A 15 -2.27 14.28 15.99
CA PRO A 15 -3.07 13.08 16.25
C PRO A 15 -4.21 13.48 17.19
N SER A 16 -5.46 13.26 16.75
CA SER A 16 -6.63 13.49 17.58
C SER A 16 -6.47 12.72 18.89
N SER A 17 -6.63 13.37 20.03
CA SER A 17 -6.41 12.82 21.37
C SER A 17 -7.12 11.47 21.61
N ALA A 18 -8.25 11.23 20.92
CA ALA A 18 -8.98 9.96 20.94
C ALA A 18 -8.19 8.76 20.39
N ARG A 19 -7.30 8.95 19.40
CA ARG A 19 -6.42 7.88 18.87
C ARG A 19 -5.22 7.62 19.77
N ALA A 20 -4.80 8.62 20.57
CA ALA A 20 -3.72 8.45 21.53
C ALA A 20 -4.12 7.55 22.71
N CYS A 21 -5.33 7.72 23.26
CA CYS A 21 -5.78 6.94 24.42
C CYS A 21 -5.95 5.44 24.14
N ALA A 22 -6.38 5.07 22.92
CA ALA A 22 -6.49 3.66 22.53
C ALA A 22 -5.12 2.96 22.44
N ALA A 23 -4.08 3.68 22.01
CA ALA A 23 -2.70 3.18 21.97
C ALA A 23 -2.03 3.19 23.36
N CYS A 24 -2.37 4.16 24.24
CA CYS A 24 -1.75 4.27 25.56
C CYS A 24 -2.18 3.18 26.55
N ILE A 25 -3.38 2.62 26.42
CA ILE A 25 -3.88 1.58 27.36
C ILE A 25 -3.35 0.19 26.98
N SER A 26 -2.92 -0.02 25.74
CA SER A 26 -2.55 -1.35 25.25
C SER A 26 -1.13 -1.80 25.55
N THR A 27 -0.14 -0.94 25.84
CA THR A 27 1.22 -1.47 26.11
C THR A 27 2.06 -0.65 27.10
N PRO A 28 2.69 -1.31 28.10
CA PRO A 28 3.81 -0.72 28.81
C PRO A 28 5.16 -0.86 28.08
N PHE A 29 5.30 -1.74 27.06
CA PHE A 29 6.57 -1.97 26.32
C PHE A 29 6.44 -2.59 24.89
N GLY A 30 5.36 -2.43 24.10
CA GLY A 30 5.09 -3.46 23.06
C GLY A 30 4.42 -3.17 21.71
N ASP A 31 4.18 -1.94 21.26
CA ASP A 31 3.46 -1.69 19.98
C ASP A 31 4.13 -0.69 19.03
N GLN A 32 5.36 -0.26 19.31
CA GLN A 32 6.01 0.81 18.56
C GLN A 32 6.66 0.39 17.23
N THR A 33 6.66 -0.90 16.88
CA THR A 33 7.43 -1.42 15.73
C THR A 33 6.63 -1.66 14.45
N TYR A 34 5.30 -1.53 14.46
CA TYR A 34 4.46 -1.69 13.26
C TYR A 34 3.54 -0.48 13.03
N THR A 35 4.17 0.69 12.90
CA THR A 35 3.45 1.91 12.55
C THR A 35 3.32 2.03 11.02
N TRP A 36 2.25 2.68 10.54
CA TRP A 36 2.06 3.04 9.13
C TRP A 36 3.30 3.64 8.45
N PRO A 37 4.07 4.55 9.07
CA PRO A 37 5.32 5.02 8.49
C PRO A 37 6.40 3.94 8.34
N TYR A 38 6.51 2.99 9.29
CA TYR A 38 7.43 1.87 9.16
C TYR A 38 7.04 0.94 8.00
N LEU A 39 5.73 0.70 7.82
CA LEU A 39 5.21 -0.02 6.66
C LEU A 39 5.54 0.71 5.35
N GLY A 40 5.45 2.04 5.34
CA GLY A 40 5.88 2.87 4.22
C GLY A 40 7.36 2.69 3.88
N LEU A 41 8.24 2.70 4.89
CA LEU A 41 9.67 2.42 4.71
C LEU A 41 9.93 1.02 4.16
N ILE A 42 9.21 0.01 4.66
CA ILE A 42 9.32 -1.37 4.16
C ILE A 42 8.89 -1.46 2.68
N LEU A 43 7.84 -0.74 2.28
CA LEU A 43 7.31 -0.76 0.92
C LEU A 43 8.12 0.10 -0.06
N LEU A 44 8.88 1.08 0.43
CA LEU A 44 9.69 2.00 -0.37
C LEU A 44 10.60 1.32 -1.40
N PRO A 45 11.46 0.33 -1.05
CA PRO A 45 12.33 -0.33 -2.04
C PRO A 45 11.53 -1.00 -3.16
N PHE A 46 10.39 -1.61 -2.84
CA PHE A 46 9.53 -2.26 -3.83
C PHE A 46 8.88 -1.24 -4.77
N GLY A 47 8.38 -0.13 -4.21
CA GLY A 47 7.82 0.98 -5.00
C GLY A 47 8.86 1.59 -5.94
N LEU A 48 10.09 1.78 -5.46
CA LEU A 48 11.20 2.31 -6.27
C LEU A 48 11.54 1.37 -7.44
N ILE A 49 11.68 0.06 -7.17
CA ILE A 49 11.95 -0.92 -8.23
C ILE A 49 10.81 -0.94 -9.25
N ALA A 50 9.55 -0.95 -8.80
CA ALA A 50 8.39 -0.93 -9.68
C ALA A 50 8.37 0.32 -10.58
N ALA A 51 8.73 1.49 -10.03
CA ALA A 51 8.83 2.72 -10.80
C ALA A 51 9.94 2.66 -11.86
N ILE A 52 11.14 2.19 -11.48
CA ILE A 52 12.27 2.04 -12.41
C ILE A 52 11.90 1.08 -13.54
N VAL A 53 11.41 -0.12 -13.22
CA VAL A 53 11.00 -1.11 -14.21
C VAL A 53 9.87 -0.59 -15.09
N GLY A 54 8.92 0.14 -14.52
CA GLY A 54 7.83 0.78 -15.27
C GLY A 54 8.33 1.79 -16.30
N ILE A 55 9.27 2.67 -15.89
CA ILE A 55 9.89 3.67 -16.78
C ILE A 55 10.69 2.99 -17.88
N LEU A 56 11.56 2.02 -17.54
CA LEU A 56 12.32 1.26 -18.53
C LEU A 56 11.41 0.51 -19.51
N GLY A 57 10.36 -0.14 -19.00
CA GLY A 57 9.38 -0.83 -19.81
C GLY A 57 8.66 0.11 -20.77
N TYR A 58 8.27 1.29 -20.29
CA TYR A 58 7.66 2.33 -21.12
C TYR A 58 8.59 2.79 -22.25
N HIS A 59 9.85 3.09 -21.94
CA HIS A 59 10.85 3.47 -22.94
C HIS A 59 11.21 2.35 -23.92
N ALA A 60 11.19 1.10 -23.48
CA ALA A 60 11.39 -0.07 -24.34
C ALA A 60 10.13 -0.44 -25.16
N GLY A 61 9.05 0.35 -25.08
CA GLY A 61 7.83 0.14 -25.86
C GLY A 61 6.93 -0.99 -25.34
N TYR A 62 7.16 -1.49 -24.13
CA TYR A 62 6.24 -2.44 -23.51
C TYR A 62 4.91 -1.75 -23.26
N ARG A 63 3.84 -2.25 -23.90
CA ARG A 63 2.47 -1.79 -23.64
C ARG A 63 1.99 -2.40 -22.32
N PRO A 64 1.88 -1.63 -21.22
CA PRO A 64 1.50 -2.19 -19.92
C PRO A 64 0.12 -2.86 -19.96
N ARG A 65 -0.78 -2.33 -20.80
CA ARG A 65 -2.15 -2.85 -20.96
C ARG A 65 -2.20 -4.26 -21.54
N THR A 66 -1.25 -4.67 -22.38
CA THR A 66 -1.22 -6.03 -22.95
C THR A 66 -0.61 -7.03 -21.96
N LEU A 67 0.40 -6.61 -21.19
CA LEU A 67 0.99 -7.42 -20.12
C LEU A 67 -0.02 -7.68 -18.98
N VAL A 68 -0.72 -6.64 -18.53
CA VAL A 68 -1.77 -6.79 -17.50
C VAL A 68 -2.88 -7.73 -17.99
N ARG A 69 -3.34 -7.60 -19.24
CA ARG A 69 -4.33 -8.53 -19.79
C ARG A 69 -3.84 -9.98 -19.81
N ARG A 70 -2.57 -10.22 -20.17
CA ARG A 70 -1.98 -11.57 -20.13
C ARG A 70 -1.87 -12.12 -18.73
N LEU A 71 -1.47 -11.31 -17.75
CA LEU A 71 -1.39 -11.72 -16.35
C LEU A 71 -2.78 -12.06 -15.80
N VAL A 72 -3.77 -11.19 -16.00
CA VAL A 72 -5.15 -11.44 -15.57
C VAL A 72 -5.72 -12.69 -16.23
N ALA A 73 -5.51 -12.88 -17.54
CA ALA A 73 -5.95 -14.10 -18.23
C ALA A 73 -5.28 -15.36 -17.65
N ARG A 74 -4.01 -15.26 -17.22
CA ARG A 74 -3.29 -16.39 -16.63
C ARG A 74 -3.77 -16.72 -15.22
N PHE A 75 -4.07 -15.71 -14.40
CA PHE A 75 -4.63 -15.92 -13.06
C PHE A 75 -6.06 -16.45 -13.15
N ALA A 76 -6.90 -15.88 -14.01
CA ALA A 76 -8.26 -16.36 -14.23
C ALA A 76 -8.31 -17.79 -14.78
N ALA A 77 -7.30 -18.24 -15.53
CA ALA A 77 -7.19 -19.63 -15.96
C ALA A 77 -6.75 -20.60 -14.85
N ASN A 78 -6.19 -20.08 -13.76
CA ASN A 78 -5.67 -20.87 -12.64
C ASN A 78 -6.64 -20.88 -11.43
N ASP A 79 -7.65 -20.01 -11.43
CA ASP A 79 -8.79 -20.08 -10.52
C ASP A 79 -9.70 -21.24 -10.95
N ASP A 80 -9.47 -22.42 -10.37
CA ASP A 80 -10.28 -23.61 -10.63
C ASP A 80 -11.67 -23.46 -9.96
N PRO A 81 -12.77 -23.37 -10.74
CA PRO A 81 -14.11 -23.18 -10.18
C PRO A 81 -14.60 -24.39 -9.36
N GLN A 82 -13.89 -25.51 -9.36
CA GLN A 82 -14.29 -26.69 -8.58
C GLN A 82 -13.98 -26.58 -7.08
N ILE A 83 -13.09 -25.68 -6.64
CA ILE A 83 -12.73 -25.54 -5.22
C ILE A 83 -13.92 -25.10 -4.33
N ILE A 84 -14.93 -24.44 -4.89
CA ILE A 84 -16.10 -23.94 -4.14
C ILE A 84 -17.18 -25.03 -3.97
N LYS A 85 -17.06 -26.19 -4.63
CA LYS A 85 -18.11 -27.24 -4.59
C LYS A 85 -17.98 -28.23 -3.42
N GLU A 86 -16.85 -28.27 -2.73
CA GLU A 86 -16.55 -29.30 -1.71
C GLU A 86 -17.00 -28.91 -0.29
N THR A 87 -17.72 -27.79 -0.11
CA THR A 87 -18.15 -27.29 1.22
C THR A 87 -19.67 -27.25 1.45
N THR A 88 -20.46 -27.98 0.66
CA THR A 88 -21.93 -28.15 0.89
C THR A 88 -22.27 -29.56 1.33
#